data_AF-A0A674E7U4-F1
#
_entry.id   AF-A0A674E7U4-F1
#
_cell.length_a   1.000
_cell.length_b   1.000
_cell.length_c   1.000
_cell.angle_alpha   90.00
_cell.angle_beta   90.00
_cell.angle_gamma   90.00
#
_symmetry.space_group_name_H-M   'P 1'
#
loop_
_entity.id
_entity.type
_entity.pdbx_description
1 polymer ?
#
loop_
_entity_poly.entity_id
_entity_poly.type
_entity_poly.pdbx_seq_one_letter_code
_entity_poly.pdbx_strand_id
1 'polypeptide(L)'
;GYSLYSTPQMTLVIPYIVRIWARRKAIAEGHGYYALNVTGPMLQFYEGYYNASYPLSKSDQIALPDFNAGAMENWGLITYRETALLYDPAISSVGNKERVLTVVAHELAHMWFGNLVTLRWWNDLWLNEGFASYVEYLGADYAEPTWNIKELIILYEVHKVFAVDALASSHPLSRKEEEVNRPDEISEMFNTISYSKVLHSYLNEFAFNNTVYSDLWDHLQKAVLTTPGMSLPHTVHDIMNRWILQMGFPVVTIDTATGNITQKHFLLDPDSVTRPHDDTHRRPHGVIPLINRAQIVDDAFNLARAKVINTTLALRTTRYLSQERDYIPWESAIRNLNYYILMFDRGQAYGVLQAYLTMQVSPLFEYFRTVTADWTRVPTGHNDQYNQINAISFACRMGVERCRVLTSDWFREWMLNPDHNPIHPNLKTTVYCNAIAAGGVEEWDFAWTMFKNATVATEAAKLRSALSCTKVPWLLNRYLDYSLDPAKIRKQDCTSTISYIAGNVVGMPLAWDFIRARWSYIYTEYSGGSFSFSNLINGVTRRFSTEFELKQLKQFKEDNAGVGFGSGTLALEQAMEKTAANIKWVAENQEQVMNWFSNECA
;
A
#
# COMPACT_ATOMS: atom_id res chain seq x y z
N GLY A 1 -29.77 -1.75 13.68
CA GLY A 1 -30.80 -1.69 12.61
C GLY A 1 -30.18 -1.06 11.38
N TYR A 2 -30.10 -1.80 10.29
CA TYR A 2 -29.54 -1.37 9.00
C TYR A 2 -30.64 -0.70 8.13
N SER A 3 -30.27 0.18 7.20
CA SER A 3 -31.18 0.81 6.22
C SER A 3 -30.60 0.77 4.79
N LEU A 4 -31.38 1.15 3.78
CA LEU A 4 -31.16 0.80 2.37
C LEU A 4 -31.17 2.00 1.41
N TYR A 5 -30.31 1.97 0.39
CA TYR A 5 -30.47 2.72 -0.86
C TYR A 5 -30.91 1.82 -2.02
N SER A 6 -31.90 2.26 -2.79
CA SER A 6 -32.35 1.61 -4.03
C SER A 6 -32.39 2.63 -5.17
N THR A 7 -31.89 2.27 -6.34
CA THR A 7 -31.95 3.10 -7.55
C THR A 7 -33.41 3.44 -7.91
N PRO A 8 -33.76 4.72 -8.20
CA PRO A 8 -34.95 5.03 -8.97
C PRO A 8 -34.74 4.53 -10.40
N GLN A 9 -35.76 3.91 -11.00
CA GLN A 9 -35.74 3.49 -12.40
C GLN A 9 -35.42 4.67 -13.33
N MET A 10 -34.17 4.78 -13.77
CA MET A 10 -33.80 5.59 -14.93
C MET A 10 -32.89 4.76 -15.83
N THR A 11 -33.51 4.23 -16.89
CA THR A 11 -32.93 3.81 -18.17
C THR A 11 -31.57 3.11 -18.15
N LEU A 12 -31.54 1.86 -17.68
CA LEU A 12 -30.64 0.76 -18.12
C LEU A 12 -31.15 -0.51 -17.42
N VAL A 13 -31.57 -1.52 -18.20
CA VAL A 13 -32.19 -2.74 -17.65
C VAL A 13 -31.09 -3.65 -17.09
N ILE A 14 -30.69 -3.41 -15.85
CA ILE A 14 -29.89 -4.36 -15.07
C ILE A 14 -30.86 -5.43 -14.55
N PRO A 15 -30.66 -6.73 -14.84
CA PRO A 15 -31.61 -7.78 -14.47
C PRO A 15 -31.56 -8.14 -12.97
N TYR A 16 -30.66 -7.53 -12.21
CA TYR A 16 -30.43 -7.80 -10.79
C TYR A 16 -30.49 -6.53 -9.94
N ILE A 17 -30.87 -6.70 -8.67
CA ILE A 17 -31.02 -5.61 -7.71
C ILE A 17 -29.69 -5.35 -6.99
N VAL A 18 -29.17 -4.12 -7.05
CA VAL A 18 -27.96 -3.71 -6.31
C VAL A 18 -28.35 -2.93 -5.04
N ARG A 19 -27.71 -3.26 -3.90
CA ARG A 19 -28.01 -2.65 -2.60
C ARG A 19 -26.75 -2.43 -1.77
N ILE A 20 -26.64 -1.23 -1.19
CA ILE A 20 -25.62 -0.90 -0.20
C ILE A 20 -26.27 -0.83 1.18
N TRP A 21 -25.72 -1.60 2.13
CA TRP A 21 -26.16 -1.70 3.51
C TRP A 21 -25.10 -1.09 4.43
N ALA A 22 -25.54 -0.28 5.39
CA ALA A 22 -24.67 0.24 6.44
C ALA A 22 -25.49 0.65 7.67
N ARG A 23 -24.82 1.16 8.70
CA ARG A 23 -25.50 1.75 9.87
C ARG A 23 -26.49 2.82 9.40
N ARG A 24 -27.66 2.88 10.03
CA ARG A 24 -28.76 3.78 9.64
C ARG A 24 -28.33 5.23 9.45
N LYS A 25 -27.48 5.75 10.34
CA LYS A 25 -26.94 7.11 10.25
C LYS A 25 -26.10 7.31 8.98
N ALA A 26 -25.15 6.42 8.70
CA ALA A 26 -24.30 6.50 7.52
C ALA A 26 -25.09 6.41 6.20
N ILE A 27 -26.15 5.59 6.18
CA ILE A 27 -27.09 5.57 5.06
C ILE A 27 -27.86 6.88 5.00
N ALA A 28 -28.47 7.37 6.08
CA ALA A 28 -29.21 8.64 6.05
C ALA A 28 -28.35 9.85 5.58
N GLU A 29 -27.04 9.82 5.83
CA GLU A 29 -26.07 10.85 5.44
C GLU A 29 -25.51 10.67 4.02
N GLY A 30 -25.93 9.65 3.27
CA GLY A 30 -25.50 9.48 1.88
C GLY A 30 -24.16 8.76 1.66
N HIS A 31 -23.56 8.21 2.71
CA HIS A 31 -22.19 7.66 2.59
C HIS A 31 -22.09 6.42 1.69
N GLY A 32 -23.21 5.73 1.41
CA GLY A 32 -23.27 4.57 0.51
C GLY A 32 -23.47 4.91 -0.96
N TYR A 33 -23.72 6.18 -1.32
CA TYR A 33 -24.10 6.55 -2.69
C TYR A 33 -22.98 6.30 -3.71
N TYR A 34 -21.73 6.57 -3.35
CA TYR A 34 -20.64 6.39 -4.29
C TYR A 34 -20.48 4.91 -4.69
N ALA A 35 -20.43 4.01 -3.71
CA ALA A 35 -20.37 2.56 -3.95
C ALA A 35 -21.56 2.07 -4.79
N LEU A 36 -22.78 2.56 -4.50
CA LEU A 36 -23.97 2.21 -5.28
C LEU A 36 -23.84 2.64 -6.75
N ASN A 37 -23.36 3.86 -7.00
CA ASN A 37 -23.24 4.42 -8.34
C ASN A 37 -22.23 3.68 -9.21
N VAL A 38 -21.13 3.21 -8.63
CA VAL A 38 -20.07 2.54 -9.38
C VAL A 38 -20.28 1.03 -9.54
N THR A 39 -21.09 0.40 -8.68
CA THR A 39 -21.33 -1.06 -8.72
C THR A 39 -22.02 -1.51 -10.01
N GLY A 40 -23.07 -0.81 -10.45
CA GLY A 40 -23.82 -1.17 -11.66
C GLY A 40 -22.94 -1.18 -12.91
N PRO A 41 -22.23 -0.07 -13.22
CA PRO A 41 -21.26 -0.02 -14.31
C PRO A 41 -20.20 -1.12 -14.25
N MET A 42 -19.64 -1.41 -13.07
CA MET A 42 -18.62 -2.46 -12.93
C MET A 42 -19.17 -3.87 -13.18
N LEU A 43 -20.37 -4.19 -12.69
CA LEU A 43 -21.00 -5.48 -12.98
C LEU A 43 -21.26 -5.64 -14.48
N GLN A 44 -21.74 -4.59 -15.16
CA GLN A 44 -21.92 -4.59 -16.61
C GLN A 44 -20.59 -4.78 -17.36
N PHE A 45 -19.54 -4.11 -16.91
CA PHE A 45 -18.20 -4.29 -17.44
C PHE A 45 -17.76 -5.75 -17.30
N TYR A 46 -17.88 -6.35 -16.12
CA TYR A 46 -17.47 -7.74 -15.90
C TYR A 46 -18.32 -8.74 -16.68
N GLU A 47 -19.63 -8.54 -16.81
CA GLU A 47 -20.48 -9.39 -17.66
C GLU A 47 -20.00 -9.38 -19.13
N GLY A 48 -19.70 -8.20 -19.66
CA GLY A 48 -19.19 -8.05 -21.03
C GLY A 48 -17.76 -8.53 -21.21
N TYR A 49 -16.88 -8.21 -20.25
CA TYR A 49 -15.46 -8.56 -20.26
C TYR A 49 -15.27 -10.07 -20.15
N TYR A 50 -16.03 -10.71 -19.26
CA TYR A 50 -15.97 -12.14 -19.08
C TYR A 50 -16.79 -12.93 -20.09
N ASN A 51 -17.72 -12.26 -20.78
CA ASN A 51 -18.72 -12.89 -21.64
C ASN A 51 -19.50 -13.98 -20.88
N ALA A 52 -19.90 -13.65 -19.65
CA ALA A 52 -20.63 -14.51 -18.74
C ALA A 52 -21.54 -13.65 -17.85
N SER A 53 -22.85 -13.90 -17.88
CA SER A 53 -23.83 -13.12 -17.10
C SER A 53 -23.62 -13.27 -15.60
N TYR A 54 -23.97 -12.24 -14.83
CA TYR A 54 -23.97 -12.31 -13.38
C TYR A 54 -25.04 -13.33 -12.92
N PRO A 55 -24.67 -14.37 -12.16
CA PRO A 55 -25.52 -15.54 -11.99
C PRO A 55 -26.63 -15.38 -10.94
N LEU A 56 -26.65 -14.27 -10.19
CA LEU A 56 -27.60 -14.05 -9.09
C LEU A 56 -28.60 -12.93 -9.43
N SER A 57 -29.77 -12.96 -8.78
CA SER A 57 -30.81 -11.93 -8.94
C SER A 57 -30.54 -10.63 -8.17
N LYS A 58 -29.47 -10.58 -7.36
CA LYS A 58 -29.11 -9.44 -6.53
C LYS A 58 -27.61 -9.36 -6.22
N SER A 59 -27.15 -8.17 -5.85
CA SER A 59 -25.83 -7.91 -5.27
C SER A 59 -26.01 -7.00 -4.04
N ASP A 60 -25.87 -7.59 -2.86
CA ASP A 60 -25.84 -6.85 -1.60
C ASP A 60 -24.38 -6.61 -1.19
N GLN A 61 -24.08 -5.40 -0.73
CA GLN A 61 -22.78 -5.00 -0.21
C GLN A 61 -22.97 -4.32 1.14
N ILE A 62 -22.31 -4.79 2.19
CA ILE A 62 -22.54 -4.32 3.57
C ILE A 62 -21.27 -3.78 4.23
N ALA A 63 -21.37 -2.56 4.76
CA ALA A 63 -20.34 -1.92 5.58
C ALA A 63 -20.47 -2.33 7.05
N LEU A 64 -19.46 -3.02 7.57
CA LEU A 64 -19.36 -3.51 8.94
C LEU A 64 -18.42 -2.61 9.77
N PRO A 65 -18.82 -2.20 10.99
CA PRO A 65 -18.03 -1.31 11.84
C PRO A 65 -16.76 -1.96 12.40
N ASP A 66 -16.81 -3.27 12.65
CA ASP A 66 -15.70 -4.07 13.16
C ASP A 66 -15.40 -5.22 12.18
N PHE A 67 -14.46 -4.97 11.25
CA PHE A 67 -14.13 -5.92 10.19
C PHE A 67 -12.65 -5.80 9.79
N ASN A 68 -11.91 -6.90 9.96
CA ASN A 68 -10.45 -6.91 9.86
C ASN A 68 -9.93 -7.15 8.45
N ALA A 69 -10.57 -8.05 7.70
CA ALA A 69 -10.09 -8.52 6.39
C ALA A 69 -10.14 -7.45 5.29
N GLY A 70 -10.68 -6.26 5.58
CA GLY A 70 -10.86 -5.18 4.61
C GLY A 70 -12.14 -5.35 3.81
N ALA A 71 -12.24 -6.45 3.05
CA ALA A 71 -13.47 -6.94 2.43
C ALA A 71 -13.50 -8.49 2.38
N MET A 72 -14.62 -9.08 1.93
CA MET A 72 -14.79 -10.52 1.71
C MET A 72 -15.98 -10.76 0.76
N GLU A 73 -15.71 -11.59 -0.23
CA GLU A 73 -16.44 -11.79 -1.49
C GLU A 73 -17.65 -12.75 -1.39
N ASN A 74 -18.28 -12.87 -0.22
CA ASN A 74 -19.38 -13.84 -0.04
C ASN A 74 -20.45 -13.68 -1.13
N TRP A 75 -20.79 -14.75 -1.85
CA TRP A 75 -21.51 -14.67 -3.11
C TRP A 75 -22.89 -14.00 -2.98
N GLY A 76 -23.00 -12.80 -3.53
CA GLY A 76 -24.19 -11.96 -3.47
C GLY A 76 -24.38 -11.16 -2.18
N LEU A 77 -23.56 -11.34 -1.13
CA LEU A 77 -23.54 -10.51 0.08
C LEU A 77 -22.09 -10.18 0.47
N ILE A 78 -21.49 -9.23 -0.24
CA ILE A 78 -20.10 -8.85 -0.03
C ILE A 78 -19.99 -8.02 1.25
N THR A 79 -19.04 -8.33 2.13
CA THR A 79 -18.85 -7.63 3.41
C THR A 79 -17.61 -6.77 3.37
N TYR A 80 -17.69 -5.55 3.89
CA TYR A 80 -16.59 -4.57 3.85
C TYR A 80 -16.38 -3.95 5.22
N ARG A 81 -15.15 -3.49 5.49
CA ARG A 81 -14.90 -2.47 6.51
C ARG A 81 -15.54 -1.15 6.06
N GLU A 82 -16.05 -0.34 7.00
CA GLU A 82 -16.67 0.96 6.66
C GLU A 82 -15.79 1.84 5.76
N THR A 83 -14.47 1.88 6.01
CA THR A 83 -13.51 2.68 5.21
C THR A 83 -13.25 2.14 3.80
N ALA A 84 -13.79 0.96 3.46
CA ALA A 84 -13.65 0.33 2.15
C ALA A 84 -14.93 0.36 1.31
N LEU A 85 -16.08 0.76 1.89
CA LEU A 85 -17.35 0.86 1.16
C LEU A 85 -18.01 2.24 1.27
N LEU A 86 -17.82 2.95 2.38
CA LEU A 86 -18.46 4.23 2.64
C LEU A 86 -17.57 5.40 2.22
N TYR A 87 -18.17 6.37 1.55
CA TYR A 87 -17.51 7.59 1.09
C TYR A 87 -18.36 8.80 1.46
N ASP A 88 -17.76 9.70 2.24
CA ASP A 88 -18.34 11.01 2.57
C ASP A 88 -17.56 12.10 1.79
N PRO A 89 -18.17 12.81 0.82
CA PRO A 89 -17.48 13.82 0.02
C PRO A 89 -16.98 15.02 0.83
N ALA A 90 -17.54 15.30 2.02
CA ALA A 90 -17.11 16.41 2.86
C ALA A 90 -15.84 16.09 3.66
N ILE A 91 -15.52 14.80 3.85
CA ILE A 91 -14.48 14.36 4.80
C ILE A 91 -13.46 13.38 4.19
N SER A 92 -13.88 12.59 3.21
CA SER A 92 -13.08 11.53 2.59
C SER A 92 -12.23 12.11 1.45
N SER A 93 -10.96 11.73 1.41
CA SER A 93 -10.01 12.19 0.38
C SER A 93 -10.21 11.47 -0.96
N VAL A 94 -9.56 11.98 -2.01
CA VAL A 94 -9.47 11.30 -3.31
C VAL A 94 -8.96 9.86 -3.18
N GLY A 95 -7.97 9.61 -2.32
CA GLY A 95 -7.49 8.25 -2.07
C GLY A 95 -8.45 7.38 -1.27
N ASN A 96 -9.35 7.97 -0.47
CA ASN A 96 -10.46 7.19 0.10
C ASN A 96 -11.49 6.82 -0.98
N LYS A 97 -11.74 7.72 -1.93
CA LYS A 97 -12.63 7.47 -3.08
C LYS A 97 -12.07 6.37 -3.97
N GLU A 98 -10.78 6.44 -4.33
CA GLU A 98 -10.05 5.39 -5.05
C GLU A 98 -10.12 4.05 -4.32
N ARG A 99 -9.83 4.03 -3.02
CA ARG A 99 -9.91 2.79 -2.23
C ARG A 99 -11.31 2.15 -2.28
N VAL A 100 -12.38 2.94 -2.17
CA VAL A 100 -13.75 2.39 -2.29
C VAL A 100 -13.96 1.83 -3.69
N LEU A 101 -13.54 2.56 -4.72
CA LEU A 101 -13.67 2.13 -6.11
C LEU A 101 -12.94 0.81 -6.40
N THR A 102 -11.65 0.71 -6.07
CA THR A 102 -10.84 -0.47 -6.37
C THR A 102 -11.23 -1.68 -5.54
N VAL A 103 -11.52 -1.51 -4.23
CA VAL A 103 -11.98 -2.64 -3.40
C VAL A 103 -13.35 -3.13 -3.88
N VAL A 104 -14.30 -2.26 -4.20
CA VAL A 104 -15.58 -2.71 -4.79
C VAL A 104 -15.33 -3.43 -6.13
N ALA A 105 -14.43 -2.93 -6.98
CA ALA A 105 -14.08 -3.59 -8.24
C ALA A 105 -13.49 -5.00 -8.01
N HIS A 106 -12.62 -5.15 -7.02
CA HIS A 106 -11.98 -6.40 -6.62
C HIS A 106 -13.01 -7.44 -6.19
N GLU A 107 -13.87 -7.10 -5.23
CA GLU A 107 -14.87 -8.03 -4.71
C GLU A 107 -15.92 -8.41 -5.76
N LEU A 108 -16.27 -7.49 -6.67
CA LEU A 108 -17.18 -7.79 -7.76
C LEU A 108 -16.53 -8.72 -8.79
N ALA A 109 -15.22 -8.64 -9.01
CA ALA A 109 -14.51 -9.58 -9.89
C ALA A 109 -14.61 -11.02 -9.35
N HIS A 110 -14.56 -11.18 -8.03
CA HIS A 110 -14.69 -12.50 -7.39
C HIS A 110 -16.03 -13.20 -7.62
N MET A 111 -17.08 -12.45 -7.99
CA MET A 111 -18.36 -13.06 -8.35
C MET A 111 -18.23 -14.04 -9.53
N TRP A 112 -17.17 -13.91 -10.33
CA TRP A 112 -16.75 -14.86 -11.35
C TRP A 112 -15.53 -15.69 -10.92
N PHE A 113 -14.42 -15.03 -10.58
CA PHE A 113 -13.16 -15.70 -10.22
C PHE A 113 -13.05 -15.91 -8.70
N GLY A 114 -13.40 -17.10 -8.25
CA GLY A 114 -13.45 -17.48 -6.83
C GLY A 114 -14.82 -18.02 -6.44
N ASN A 115 -15.90 -17.41 -6.94
CA ASN A 115 -17.27 -17.85 -6.66
C ASN A 115 -17.86 -18.71 -7.78
N LEU A 116 -17.94 -18.20 -9.01
CA LEU A 116 -18.49 -18.97 -10.13
C LEU A 116 -17.56 -20.12 -10.53
N VAL A 117 -16.26 -19.84 -10.59
CA VAL A 117 -15.22 -20.86 -10.72
C VAL A 117 -14.29 -20.74 -9.55
N THR A 118 -14.19 -21.80 -8.75
CA THR A 118 -13.36 -21.82 -7.55
C THR A 118 -12.12 -22.67 -7.83
N LEU A 119 -10.97 -22.30 -7.28
CA LEU A 119 -9.83 -23.21 -7.21
C LEU A 119 -10.18 -24.51 -6.45
N ARG A 120 -9.45 -25.58 -6.73
CA ARG A 120 -9.63 -26.88 -6.07
C ARG A 120 -9.12 -26.86 -4.63
N TRP A 121 -7.95 -26.25 -4.41
CA TRP A 121 -7.31 -26.17 -3.10
C TRP A 121 -6.45 -24.93 -2.92
N TRP A 122 -6.28 -24.48 -1.67
CA TRP A 122 -5.66 -23.22 -1.25
C TRP A 122 -4.22 -23.00 -1.74
N ASN A 123 -3.52 -24.05 -2.16
CA ASN A 123 -2.18 -23.91 -2.76
C ASN A 123 -2.20 -23.09 -4.06
N ASP A 124 -3.36 -22.99 -4.71
CA ASP A 124 -3.61 -22.17 -5.91
C ASP A 124 -4.44 -20.91 -5.62
N LEU A 125 -4.49 -20.44 -4.36
CA LEU A 125 -5.22 -19.21 -3.96
C LEU A 125 -4.93 -18.00 -4.86
N TRP A 126 -3.70 -17.90 -5.36
CA TRP A 126 -3.28 -16.86 -6.29
C TRP A 126 -4.12 -16.77 -7.57
N LEU A 127 -4.81 -17.83 -7.99
CA LEU A 127 -5.72 -17.77 -9.15
C LEU A 127 -6.96 -16.91 -8.88
N ASN A 128 -7.46 -16.90 -7.64
CA ASN A 128 -8.59 -16.05 -7.27
C ASN A 128 -8.09 -14.63 -7.02
N GLU A 129 -7.21 -14.46 -6.03
CA GLU A 129 -6.74 -13.16 -5.54
C GLU A 129 -5.90 -12.42 -6.58
N GLY A 130 -5.04 -13.17 -7.31
CA GLY A 130 -4.19 -12.70 -8.40
C GLY A 130 -4.99 -12.08 -9.54
N PHE A 131 -6.08 -12.74 -9.87
CA PHE A 131 -6.96 -12.34 -10.94
C PHE A 131 -7.80 -11.13 -10.53
N ALA A 132 -8.42 -11.19 -9.34
CA ALA A 132 -9.24 -10.09 -8.83
C ALA A 132 -8.42 -8.79 -8.72
N SER A 133 -7.19 -8.83 -8.20
CA SER A 133 -6.37 -7.61 -8.11
C SER A 133 -5.82 -7.12 -9.44
N TYR A 134 -5.75 -7.95 -10.48
CA TYR A 134 -5.45 -7.46 -11.82
C TYR A 134 -6.65 -6.74 -12.42
N VAL A 135 -7.82 -7.37 -12.39
CA VAL A 135 -9.02 -6.84 -13.08
C VAL A 135 -9.73 -5.74 -12.29
N GLU A 136 -9.45 -5.56 -11.00
CA GLU A 136 -9.99 -4.44 -10.22
C GLU A 136 -9.67 -3.10 -10.88
N TYR A 137 -8.47 -2.95 -11.46
CA TYR A 137 -8.06 -1.76 -12.18
C TYR A 137 -8.82 -1.58 -13.50
N LEU A 138 -9.23 -2.67 -14.14
CA LEU A 138 -10.02 -2.61 -15.37
C LEU A 138 -11.48 -2.22 -15.08
N GLY A 139 -12.08 -2.82 -14.05
CA GLY A 139 -13.43 -2.46 -13.60
C GLY A 139 -13.49 -1.03 -13.06
N ALA A 140 -12.50 -0.62 -12.27
CA ALA A 140 -12.38 0.73 -11.77
C ALA A 140 -12.18 1.76 -12.88
N ASP A 141 -11.34 1.47 -13.89
CA ASP A 141 -11.13 2.34 -15.06
C ASP A 141 -12.42 2.50 -15.87
N TYR A 142 -13.21 1.44 -16.02
CA TYR A 142 -14.51 1.55 -16.69
C TYR A 142 -15.48 2.48 -15.95
N ALA A 143 -15.50 2.43 -14.61
CA ALA A 143 -16.36 3.27 -13.78
C ALA A 143 -15.87 4.73 -13.66
N GLU A 144 -14.55 4.97 -13.69
CA GLU A 144 -13.93 6.30 -13.58
C GLU A 144 -12.82 6.47 -14.66
N PRO A 145 -13.17 6.57 -15.97
CA PRO A 145 -12.22 6.48 -17.08
C PRO A 145 -11.27 7.67 -17.22
N THR A 146 -11.49 8.74 -16.43
CA THR A 146 -10.64 9.94 -16.44
C THR A 146 -9.48 9.86 -15.45
N TRP A 147 -9.39 8.79 -14.65
CA TRP A 147 -8.43 8.69 -13.55
C TRP A 147 -7.10 8.04 -13.94
N ASN A 148 -7.03 7.41 -15.13
CA ASN A 148 -5.87 6.62 -15.58
C ASN A 148 -5.46 5.56 -14.53
N ILE A 149 -6.44 4.94 -13.87
CA ILE A 149 -6.22 4.10 -12.70
C ILE A 149 -5.41 2.83 -13.02
N LYS A 150 -5.47 2.35 -14.28
CA LYS A 150 -4.69 1.21 -14.77
C LYS A 150 -3.18 1.40 -14.62
N GLU A 151 -2.70 2.64 -14.61
CA GLU A 151 -1.26 2.91 -14.43
C GLU A 151 -0.80 2.70 -12.99
N LEU A 152 -1.73 2.76 -12.01
CA LEU A 152 -1.41 2.63 -10.59
C LEU A 152 -0.99 1.21 -10.20
N ILE A 153 -1.36 0.19 -10.98
CA ILE A 153 -0.94 -1.20 -10.78
C ILE A 153 0.59 -1.34 -10.69
N ILE A 154 1.34 -0.49 -11.41
CA ILE A 154 2.81 -0.51 -11.40
C ILE A 154 3.34 -0.16 -10.01
N LEU A 155 2.77 0.86 -9.39
CA LEU A 155 3.17 1.27 -8.05
C LEU A 155 2.66 0.27 -7.01
N TYR A 156 1.36 0.02 -6.99
CA TYR A 156 0.72 -0.61 -5.84
C TYR A 156 0.81 -2.13 -5.85
N GLU A 157 0.94 -2.75 -7.03
CA GLU A 157 1.14 -4.20 -7.17
C GLU A 157 2.59 -4.54 -7.54
N VAL A 158 3.07 -4.12 -8.71
CA VAL A 158 4.34 -4.59 -9.29
C VAL A 158 5.56 -4.22 -8.42
N HIS A 159 5.78 -2.94 -8.14
CA HIS A 159 6.92 -2.52 -7.31
C HIS A 159 6.81 -3.05 -5.88
N LYS A 160 5.59 -3.17 -5.36
CA LYS A 160 5.33 -3.68 -4.01
C LYS A 160 5.70 -5.16 -3.89
N VAL A 161 5.31 -5.99 -4.86
CA VAL A 161 5.62 -7.42 -4.85
C VAL A 161 7.11 -7.68 -5.11
N PHE A 162 7.77 -6.90 -5.97
CA PHE A 162 9.22 -7.03 -6.20
C PHE A 162 10.05 -6.85 -4.93
N ALA A 163 9.62 -5.98 -4.00
CA ALA A 163 10.33 -5.76 -2.75
C ALA A 163 10.36 -7.00 -1.82
N VAL A 164 9.35 -7.88 -1.91
CA VAL A 164 9.27 -9.11 -1.11
C VAL A 164 9.74 -10.33 -1.90
N ASP A 165 9.51 -10.37 -3.20
CA ASP A 165 9.85 -11.52 -4.06
C ASP A 165 11.35 -11.58 -4.40
N ALA A 166 12.08 -10.47 -4.23
CA ALA A 166 13.53 -10.42 -4.34
C ALA A 166 14.26 -10.85 -3.06
N LEU A 167 13.56 -11.41 -2.05
CA LEU A 167 14.14 -11.92 -0.82
C LEU A 167 14.34 -13.44 -0.91
N ALA A 168 15.41 -13.96 -0.31
CA ALA A 168 15.67 -15.41 -0.25
C ALA A 168 14.58 -16.19 0.52
N SER A 169 13.83 -15.50 1.38
CA SER A 169 12.68 -16.02 2.13
C SER A 169 11.36 -15.96 1.33
N SER A 170 11.39 -15.60 0.04
CA SER A 170 10.20 -15.64 -0.82
C SER A 170 9.74 -17.09 -1.03
N HIS A 171 8.63 -17.26 -1.74
CA HIS A 171 8.12 -18.57 -2.12
C HIS A 171 7.46 -18.53 -3.52
N PRO A 172 7.35 -19.67 -4.21
CA PRO A 172 6.60 -19.76 -5.47
C PRO A 172 5.11 -19.38 -5.29
N LEU A 173 4.46 -18.97 -6.37
CA LEU A 173 3.02 -18.65 -6.37
C LEU A 173 2.16 -19.87 -6.04
N SER A 174 2.47 -21.01 -6.66
CA SER A 174 1.80 -22.28 -6.37
C SER A 174 2.73 -23.16 -5.55
N ARG A 175 2.23 -23.71 -4.44
CA ARG A 175 2.90 -24.74 -3.64
C ARG A 175 2.30 -26.11 -3.92
N LYS A 176 2.96 -27.16 -3.45
CA LYS A 176 2.35 -28.50 -3.51
C LYS A 176 1.16 -28.55 -2.59
N GLU A 177 0.10 -29.24 -3.01
CA GLU A 177 -1.14 -29.34 -2.25
C GLU A 177 -0.89 -29.93 -0.84
N GLU A 178 -0.03 -30.95 -0.78
CA GLU A 178 0.38 -31.61 0.47
C GLU A 178 1.19 -30.73 1.43
N GLU A 179 1.64 -29.55 1.02
CA GLU A 179 2.38 -28.59 1.86
C GLU A 179 1.45 -27.55 2.54
N VAL A 180 0.15 -27.53 2.21
CA VAL A 180 -0.82 -26.56 2.72
C VAL A 180 -2.02 -27.29 3.31
N ASN A 181 -1.95 -27.66 4.60
CA ASN A 181 -3.01 -28.46 5.24
C ASN A 181 -3.61 -27.80 6.48
N ARG A 182 -2.80 -27.10 7.27
CA ARG A 182 -3.23 -26.51 8.54
C ARG A 182 -3.82 -25.11 8.33
N PRO A 183 -4.77 -24.65 9.19
CA PRO A 183 -5.41 -23.35 9.02
C PRO A 183 -4.46 -22.15 9.00
N ASP A 184 -3.34 -22.22 9.73
CA ASP A 184 -2.28 -21.21 9.71
C ASP A 184 -1.51 -21.22 8.37
N GLU A 185 -1.19 -22.40 7.82
CA GLU A 185 -0.57 -22.54 6.50
C GLU A 185 -1.48 -22.00 5.37
N ILE A 186 -2.80 -22.24 5.47
CA ILE A 186 -3.79 -21.66 4.54
C ILE A 186 -3.82 -20.13 4.67
N SER A 187 -3.82 -19.62 5.91
CA SER A 187 -3.83 -18.18 6.16
C SER A 187 -2.58 -17.49 5.61
N GLU A 188 -1.44 -18.19 5.58
CA GLU A 188 -0.19 -17.67 5.00
C GLU A 188 -0.23 -17.50 3.47
N MET A 189 -1.13 -18.19 2.77
CA MET A 189 -1.30 -18.03 1.32
C MET A 189 -1.90 -16.66 0.95
N PHE A 190 -2.58 -15.98 1.89
CA PHE A 190 -3.11 -14.62 1.72
C PHE A 190 -2.01 -13.58 1.93
N ASN A 191 -1.11 -13.45 0.95
CA ASN A 191 0.03 -12.55 1.04
C ASN A 191 0.30 -11.83 -0.29
N THR A 192 1.20 -10.83 -0.28
CA THR A 192 1.44 -9.96 -1.45
C THR A 192 1.87 -10.71 -2.72
N ILE A 193 2.43 -11.91 -2.63
CA ILE A 193 2.79 -12.71 -3.83
C ILE A 193 1.51 -13.18 -4.55
N SER A 194 0.52 -13.69 -3.82
CA SER A 194 -0.70 -14.30 -4.39
C SER A 194 -1.62 -13.32 -5.12
N TYR A 195 -1.60 -12.02 -4.77
CA TYR A 195 -2.59 -11.04 -5.24
C TYR A 195 -2.32 -10.46 -6.64
N SER A 196 -1.14 -10.60 -7.27
CA SER A 196 -0.78 -9.70 -8.37
C SER A 196 -0.70 -10.27 -9.82
N LYS A 197 -1.35 -11.40 -10.21
CA LYS A 197 -1.21 -11.94 -11.61
C LYS A 197 -2.45 -12.67 -12.25
N VAL A 198 -2.67 -12.39 -13.56
CA VAL A 198 -3.25 -13.22 -14.69
C VAL A 198 -4.77 -13.12 -15.07
N LEU A 199 -5.12 -13.59 -16.31
CA LEU A 199 -6.30 -13.40 -17.22
C LEU A 199 -6.68 -14.71 -18.02
N HIS A 200 -7.59 -14.78 -19.04
CA HIS A 200 -9.07 -15.05 -19.13
C HIS A 200 -9.37 -15.94 -20.37
N SER A 201 -10.39 -16.84 -20.26
CA SER A 201 -11.04 -17.71 -21.31
C SER A 201 -11.78 -18.89 -20.67
N TYR A 202 -11.51 -19.14 -19.40
CA TYR A 202 -11.71 -20.44 -18.75
C TYR A 202 -13.03 -20.53 -17.97
N LEU A 203 -13.70 -19.40 -17.71
CA LEU A 203 -14.88 -19.36 -16.85
C LEU A 203 -16.09 -20.15 -17.36
N ASN A 204 -16.35 -20.13 -18.67
CA ASN A 204 -17.54 -20.78 -19.23
C ASN A 204 -17.46 -22.31 -19.18
N GLU A 205 -16.26 -22.89 -19.26
CA GLU A 205 -16.06 -24.34 -19.18
C GLU A 205 -16.23 -24.86 -17.76
N PHE A 206 -15.77 -24.10 -16.76
CA PHE A 206 -15.69 -24.54 -15.36
C PHE A 206 -16.74 -23.92 -14.44
N ALA A 207 -17.75 -23.23 -14.99
CA ALA A 207 -18.81 -22.63 -14.21
C ALA A 207 -19.44 -23.65 -13.22
N PHE A 208 -19.53 -23.26 -11.95
CA PHE A 208 -20.02 -24.06 -10.82
C PHE A 208 -19.15 -25.29 -10.48
N ASN A 209 -17.89 -25.30 -10.90
CA ASN A 209 -16.94 -26.38 -10.64
C ASN A 209 -15.60 -25.84 -10.10
N ASN A 210 -14.70 -26.76 -9.77
CA ASN A 210 -13.36 -26.47 -9.29
C ASN A 210 -12.29 -26.69 -10.35
N THR A 211 -11.13 -26.06 -10.17
CA THR A 211 -10.02 -26.10 -11.14
C THR A 211 -8.65 -26.02 -10.47
N VAL A 212 -7.62 -26.37 -11.24
CA VAL A 212 -6.21 -26.13 -10.91
C VAL A 212 -5.58 -25.19 -11.93
N TYR A 213 -4.40 -24.65 -11.65
CA TYR A 213 -3.75 -23.69 -12.56
C TYR A 213 -3.54 -24.22 -13.99
N SER A 214 -3.33 -25.54 -14.16
CA SER A 214 -3.11 -26.15 -15.48
C SER A 214 -4.33 -26.03 -16.39
N ASP A 215 -5.53 -26.02 -15.82
CA ASP A 215 -6.78 -25.87 -16.57
C ASP A 215 -6.86 -24.50 -17.26
N LEU A 216 -6.34 -23.45 -16.61
CA LEU A 216 -6.23 -22.11 -17.18
C LEU A 216 -5.20 -22.08 -18.32
N TRP A 217 -4.04 -22.71 -18.13
CA TRP A 217 -3.01 -22.80 -19.18
C TRP A 217 -3.50 -23.53 -20.42
N ASP A 218 -4.25 -24.63 -20.26
CA ASP A 218 -4.84 -25.36 -21.37
C ASP A 218 -5.81 -24.48 -22.16
N HIS A 219 -6.63 -23.67 -21.48
CA HIS A 219 -7.57 -22.76 -22.14
C HIS A 219 -6.86 -21.62 -22.87
N LEU A 220 -5.85 -20.99 -22.25
CA LEU A 220 -5.04 -19.98 -22.91
C LEU A 220 -4.29 -20.56 -24.11
N GLN A 221 -3.78 -21.78 -23.99
CA GLN A 221 -3.11 -22.46 -25.10
C GLN A 221 -4.08 -22.72 -26.26
N LYS A 222 -5.33 -23.11 -26.00
CA LYS A 222 -6.37 -23.21 -27.03
C LYS A 222 -6.60 -21.86 -27.72
N ALA A 223 -6.70 -20.76 -26.98
CA ALA A 223 -6.89 -19.41 -27.55
C ALA A 223 -5.71 -18.98 -28.45
N VAL A 224 -4.48 -19.29 -28.06
CA VAL A 224 -3.28 -19.07 -28.89
C VAL A 224 -3.38 -19.85 -30.20
N LEU A 225 -3.81 -21.11 -30.14
CA LEU A 225 -3.93 -21.99 -31.31
C LEU A 225 -5.06 -21.57 -32.26
N THR A 226 -6.12 -20.93 -31.75
CA THR A 226 -7.27 -20.49 -32.56
C THR A 226 -7.19 -19.05 -33.04
N THR A 227 -6.28 -18.23 -32.52
CA THR A 227 -6.11 -16.82 -32.91
C THR A 227 -5.17 -16.69 -34.12
N PRO A 228 -5.64 -16.23 -35.29
CA PRO A 228 -4.80 -16.12 -36.48
C PRO A 228 -3.61 -15.16 -36.28
N GLY A 229 -2.41 -15.63 -36.65
CA GLY A 229 -1.18 -14.83 -36.54
C GLY A 229 -0.56 -14.77 -35.15
N MET A 230 -1.18 -15.38 -34.14
CA MET A 230 -0.59 -15.51 -32.81
C MET A 230 0.34 -16.75 -32.78
N SER A 231 1.59 -16.55 -32.40
CA SER A 231 2.53 -17.65 -32.14
C SER A 231 3.38 -17.30 -30.91
N LEU A 232 3.64 -18.31 -30.09
CA LEU A 232 4.49 -18.20 -28.91
C LEU A 232 5.77 -19.00 -29.13
N PRO A 233 6.91 -18.58 -28.53
CA PRO A 233 8.17 -19.31 -28.64
C PRO A 233 8.10 -20.70 -27.98
N HIS A 234 7.22 -20.89 -27.00
CA HIS A 234 6.96 -22.15 -26.29
C HIS A 234 5.47 -22.25 -25.92
N THR A 235 5.07 -23.39 -25.36
CA THR A 235 3.69 -23.55 -24.87
C THR A 235 3.40 -22.61 -23.70
N VAL A 236 2.12 -22.30 -23.48
CA VAL A 236 1.69 -21.50 -22.32
C VAL A 236 2.15 -22.14 -21.02
N HIS A 237 2.04 -23.47 -20.91
CA HIS A 237 2.57 -24.23 -19.77
C HIS A 237 4.05 -23.98 -19.54
N ASP A 238 4.88 -24.16 -20.58
CA ASP A 238 6.34 -24.01 -20.45
C ASP A 238 6.74 -22.61 -20.04
N ILE A 239 6.05 -21.59 -20.54
CA ILE A 239 6.30 -20.19 -20.21
C ILE A 239 5.84 -19.91 -18.78
N MET A 240 4.59 -20.21 -18.46
CA MET A 240 3.97 -19.82 -17.19
C MET A 240 4.47 -20.63 -16.00
N ASN A 241 4.87 -21.89 -16.19
CA ASN A 241 5.50 -22.68 -15.13
C ASN A 241 6.79 -22.04 -14.61
N ARG A 242 7.53 -21.27 -15.44
CA ARG A 242 8.69 -20.49 -14.99
C ARG A 242 8.31 -19.31 -14.08
N TRP A 243 7.06 -18.87 -14.10
CA TRP A 243 6.60 -17.73 -13.31
C TRP A 243 5.82 -18.12 -12.06
N ILE A 244 5.31 -19.37 -11.98
CA ILE A 244 4.48 -19.83 -10.87
C ILE A 244 5.13 -20.89 -9.98
N LEU A 245 6.03 -21.73 -10.52
CA LEU A 245 6.63 -22.87 -9.80
C LEU A 245 8.00 -22.56 -9.20
N GLN A 246 8.57 -21.39 -9.50
CA GLN A 246 9.80 -20.88 -8.87
C GLN A 246 9.55 -19.49 -8.29
N MET A 247 10.24 -19.18 -7.20
CA MET A 247 10.17 -17.87 -6.55
C MET A 247 11.03 -16.83 -7.30
N GLY A 248 10.72 -15.55 -7.09
CA GLY A 248 11.49 -14.43 -7.60
C GLY A 248 11.31 -14.15 -9.09
N PHE A 249 12.11 -13.19 -9.56
CA PHE A 249 12.05 -12.68 -10.94
C PHE A 249 13.45 -12.39 -11.48
N PRO A 250 13.64 -12.35 -12.82
CA PRO A 250 14.95 -12.09 -13.38
C PRO A 250 15.28 -10.59 -13.47
N VAL A 251 16.55 -10.25 -13.24
CA VAL A 251 17.15 -9.02 -13.76
C VAL A 251 17.67 -9.28 -15.17
N VAL A 252 17.31 -8.42 -16.12
CA VAL A 252 17.81 -8.46 -17.50
C VAL A 252 18.90 -7.41 -17.66
N THR A 253 20.11 -7.85 -18.01
CA THR A 253 21.26 -6.96 -18.26
C THR A 253 21.50 -6.86 -19.76
N ILE A 254 21.48 -5.64 -20.29
CA ILE A 254 21.73 -5.34 -21.69
C ILE A 254 23.07 -4.61 -21.79
N ASP A 255 24.02 -5.19 -22.52
CA ASP A 255 25.21 -4.49 -22.96
C ASP A 255 24.90 -3.81 -24.30
N THR A 256 24.73 -2.48 -24.27
CA THR A 256 24.39 -1.69 -25.45
C THR A 256 25.53 -1.55 -26.45
N ALA A 257 26.78 -1.83 -26.06
CA ALA A 257 27.93 -1.77 -26.97
C ALA A 257 28.01 -3.03 -27.85
N THR A 258 27.67 -4.20 -27.29
CA THR A 258 27.72 -5.49 -28.01
C THR A 258 26.36 -5.99 -28.47
N GLY A 259 25.27 -5.48 -27.89
CA GLY A 259 23.92 -6.00 -28.07
C GLY A 259 23.65 -7.29 -27.27
N ASN A 260 24.58 -7.72 -26.41
CA ASN A 260 24.40 -8.92 -25.60
C ASN A 260 23.33 -8.70 -24.52
N ILE A 261 22.47 -9.71 -24.34
CA ILE A 261 21.39 -9.70 -23.35
C ILE A 261 21.56 -10.93 -22.45
N THR A 262 21.54 -10.73 -21.14
CA THR A 262 21.61 -11.83 -20.15
C THR A 262 20.52 -11.68 -19.10
N GLN A 263 20.13 -12.79 -18.48
CA GLN A 263 19.18 -12.79 -17.36
C GLN A 263 19.74 -13.58 -16.17
N LYS A 264 19.42 -13.13 -14.95
CA LYS A 264 19.73 -13.83 -13.70
C LYS A 264 18.63 -13.61 -12.68
N HIS A 265 18.42 -14.54 -11.76
CA HIS A 265 17.51 -14.34 -10.63
C HIS A 265 17.96 -13.12 -9.81
N PHE A 266 17.06 -12.16 -9.61
CA PHE A 266 17.32 -10.94 -8.87
C PHE A 266 17.06 -11.12 -7.38
N LEU A 267 18.08 -10.84 -6.56
CA LEU A 267 18.01 -10.87 -5.10
C LEU A 267 18.53 -9.55 -4.53
N LEU A 268 17.86 -9.04 -3.49
CA LEU A 268 18.28 -7.80 -2.81
C LEU A 268 19.54 -7.98 -1.96
N ASP A 269 19.87 -9.20 -1.52
CA ASP A 269 21.14 -9.51 -0.86
C ASP A 269 22.14 -10.11 -1.86
N PRO A 270 23.22 -9.41 -2.23
CA PRO A 270 24.19 -9.81 -3.25
C PRO A 270 25.31 -10.73 -2.78
N ASP A 271 25.33 -11.19 -1.53
CA ASP A 271 26.21 -12.31 -1.15
C ASP A 271 25.87 -13.61 -1.93
N SER A 272 24.88 -13.56 -2.82
CA SER A 272 24.54 -14.51 -3.91
C SER A 272 24.98 -14.12 -5.36
N VAL A 273 25.91 -13.17 -5.52
CA VAL A 273 26.76 -12.85 -6.72
C VAL A 273 26.14 -12.13 -7.97
N THR A 274 26.54 -10.87 -8.27
CA THR A 274 27.35 -10.39 -9.45
C THR A 274 27.39 -8.85 -9.62
N ARG A 275 28.29 -8.35 -10.52
CA ARG A 275 28.92 -6.99 -10.56
C ARG A 275 28.31 -5.96 -11.57
N PRO A 276 28.54 -4.63 -11.41
CA PRO A 276 28.02 -3.52 -12.25
C PRO A 276 28.79 -3.12 -13.52
N HIS A 277 28.11 -2.38 -14.42
CA HIS A 277 28.64 -1.47 -15.45
C HIS A 277 27.79 -0.18 -15.51
N ASP A 278 28.38 0.99 -15.84
CA ASP A 278 27.75 2.35 -15.74
C ASP A 278 27.77 3.10 -17.10
N ASP A 279 26.71 3.86 -17.43
CA ASP A 279 26.67 4.80 -18.58
C ASP A 279 25.76 6.02 -18.27
N THR A 280 26.17 7.23 -18.69
CA THR A 280 25.55 8.50 -18.31
C THR A 280 25.26 9.41 -19.50
N HIS A 281 23.99 9.55 -19.91
CA HIS A 281 23.54 10.57 -20.85
C HIS A 281 22.27 11.29 -20.35
N ARG A 282 22.32 12.63 -20.23
CA ARG A 282 21.16 13.46 -19.82
C ARG A 282 20.35 13.88 -21.04
N ARG A 283 19.08 13.46 -21.13
CA ARG A 283 18.08 13.89 -22.13
C ARG A 283 16.91 14.60 -21.44
N PRO A 284 16.08 15.39 -22.16
CA PRO A 284 14.84 15.92 -21.61
C PRO A 284 13.95 14.76 -21.11
N HIS A 285 13.49 14.81 -19.86
CA HIS A 285 12.80 13.66 -19.25
C HIS A 285 11.46 13.34 -19.93
N GLY A 286 10.80 14.34 -20.55
CA GLY A 286 9.54 14.15 -21.29
C GLY A 286 9.63 13.27 -22.55
N VAL A 287 10.84 12.84 -22.95
CA VAL A 287 11.04 11.85 -24.03
C VAL A 287 10.81 10.42 -23.52
N ILE A 288 10.89 10.20 -22.20
CA ILE A 288 10.67 8.90 -21.56
C ILE A 288 9.21 8.83 -21.09
N PRO A 289 8.45 7.78 -21.46
CA PRO A 289 7.07 7.61 -21.02
C PRO A 289 6.93 7.63 -19.49
N LEU A 290 5.78 8.09 -19.00
CA LEU A 290 5.50 8.31 -17.58
C LEU A 290 5.84 7.10 -16.70
N ILE A 291 5.36 5.91 -17.08
CA ILE A 291 5.61 4.67 -16.34
C ILE A 291 7.11 4.33 -16.32
N ASN A 292 7.81 4.52 -17.44
CA ASN A 292 9.24 4.20 -17.53
C ASN A 292 10.10 5.14 -16.67
N ARG A 293 9.69 6.40 -16.46
CA ARG A 293 10.40 7.30 -15.54
C ARG A 293 10.31 6.80 -14.10
N ALA A 294 9.15 6.28 -13.70
CA ALA A 294 8.96 5.67 -12.39
C ALA A 294 9.74 4.36 -12.24
N GLN A 295 9.76 3.53 -13.30
CA GLN A 295 10.51 2.29 -13.36
C GLN A 295 12.02 2.53 -13.24
N ILE A 296 12.59 3.49 -13.97
CA ILE A 296 14.04 3.79 -13.90
C ILE A 296 14.47 4.12 -12.47
N VAL A 297 13.66 4.89 -11.74
CA VAL A 297 13.94 5.20 -10.33
C VAL A 297 13.83 3.94 -9.48
N ASP A 298 12.77 3.16 -9.63
CA ASP A 298 12.56 1.95 -8.81
C ASP A 298 13.66 0.90 -9.04
N ASP A 299 13.90 0.56 -10.31
CA ASP A 299 14.92 -0.41 -10.73
C ASP A 299 16.30 0.03 -10.25
N ALA A 300 16.68 1.30 -10.41
CA ALA A 300 17.99 1.76 -9.96
C ALA A 300 18.17 1.60 -8.45
N PHE A 301 17.17 1.94 -7.64
CA PHE A 301 17.25 1.76 -6.20
C PHE A 301 17.26 0.29 -5.77
N ASN A 302 16.51 -0.58 -6.45
CA ASN A 302 16.54 -2.01 -6.21
C ASN A 302 17.90 -2.62 -6.62
N LEU A 303 18.43 -2.28 -7.80
CA LEU A 303 19.75 -2.69 -8.28
C LEU A 303 20.86 -2.22 -7.34
N ALA A 304 20.74 -1.02 -6.76
CA ALA A 304 21.70 -0.53 -5.76
C ALA A 304 21.63 -1.31 -4.45
N ARG A 305 20.43 -1.66 -3.97
CA ARG A 305 20.27 -2.53 -2.80
C ARG A 305 20.89 -3.90 -3.05
N ALA A 306 20.68 -4.44 -4.25
CA ALA A 306 21.33 -5.65 -4.75
C ALA A 306 22.82 -5.48 -5.12
N LYS A 307 23.45 -4.33 -4.82
CA LYS A 307 24.84 -3.98 -5.18
C LYS A 307 25.23 -4.24 -6.65
N VAL A 308 24.24 -4.33 -7.54
CA VAL A 308 24.41 -4.44 -9.00
C VAL A 308 24.80 -3.08 -9.58
N ILE A 309 24.47 -1.98 -8.90
CA ILE A 309 25.01 -0.65 -9.19
C ILE A 309 25.43 0.04 -7.90
N ASN A 310 26.24 1.09 -7.99
CA ASN A 310 26.58 1.91 -6.81
C ASN A 310 25.33 2.69 -6.37
N THR A 311 25.09 2.79 -5.06
CA THR A 311 24.01 3.60 -4.48
C THR A 311 23.99 5.04 -4.98
N THR A 312 25.15 5.64 -5.22
CA THR A 312 25.24 7.00 -5.79
C THR A 312 24.68 7.07 -7.21
N LEU A 313 24.74 5.99 -8.01
CA LEU A 313 24.10 5.92 -9.32
C LEU A 313 22.57 5.90 -9.20
N ALA A 314 22.03 5.15 -8.24
CA ALA A 314 20.59 5.18 -7.96
C ALA A 314 20.13 6.59 -7.54
N LEU A 315 20.87 7.25 -6.64
CA LEU A 315 20.61 8.63 -6.24
C LEU A 315 20.69 9.63 -7.41
N ARG A 316 21.56 9.40 -8.40
CA ARG A 316 21.58 10.25 -9.61
C ARG A 316 20.25 10.25 -10.37
N THR A 317 19.47 9.17 -10.29
CA THR A 317 18.14 9.11 -10.93
C THR A 317 17.14 10.06 -10.28
N THR A 318 17.38 10.58 -9.07
CA THR A 318 16.46 11.53 -8.41
C THR A 318 16.73 12.99 -8.77
N ARG A 319 17.82 13.30 -9.48
CA ARG A 319 18.20 14.70 -9.82
C ARG A 319 17.16 15.44 -10.66
N TYR A 320 16.37 14.73 -11.47
CA TYR A 320 15.37 15.35 -12.33
C TYR A 320 14.06 15.69 -11.58
N LEU A 321 13.87 15.20 -10.36
CA LEU A 321 12.60 15.34 -9.63
C LEU A 321 12.19 16.81 -9.44
N SER A 322 13.14 17.71 -9.25
CA SER A 322 12.91 19.17 -9.25
C SER A 322 12.12 19.68 -10.48
N GLN A 323 12.18 18.98 -11.61
CA GLN A 323 11.47 19.30 -12.86
C GLN A 323 10.25 18.41 -13.09
N GLU A 324 10.11 17.30 -12.38
CA GLU A 324 8.99 16.37 -12.52
C GLU A 324 7.70 16.93 -11.92
N ARG A 325 6.58 16.73 -12.61
CA ARG A 325 5.24 17.20 -12.24
C ARG A 325 4.19 16.10 -12.24
N ASP A 326 4.52 14.91 -12.74
CA ASP A 326 3.63 13.75 -12.73
C ASP A 326 3.71 12.99 -11.39
N TYR A 327 2.59 12.40 -11.00
CA TYR A 327 2.44 11.67 -9.74
C TYR A 327 3.34 10.43 -9.66
N ILE A 328 3.25 9.55 -10.66
CA ILE A 328 3.81 8.19 -10.58
C ILE A 328 5.33 8.19 -10.38
N PRO A 329 6.12 9.01 -11.09
CA PRO A 329 7.57 9.06 -10.85
C PRO A 329 7.94 9.68 -9.50
N TRP A 330 7.19 10.69 -9.04
CA TRP A 330 7.37 11.26 -7.70
C TRP A 330 7.07 10.24 -6.60
N GLU A 331 5.98 9.49 -6.74
CA GLU A 331 5.60 8.43 -5.78
C GLU A 331 6.64 7.31 -5.76
N SER A 332 7.12 6.87 -6.93
CA SER A 332 8.22 5.90 -7.03
C SER A 332 9.47 6.40 -6.27
N ALA A 333 9.87 7.66 -6.48
CA ALA A 333 11.00 8.24 -5.79
C ALA A 333 10.79 8.35 -4.28
N ILE A 334 9.64 8.85 -3.82
CA ILE A 334 9.33 8.99 -2.39
C ILE A 334 9.37 7.63 -1.71
N ARG A 335 8.79 6.58 -2.31
CA ARG A 335 8.80 5.22 -1.74
C ARG A 335 10.21 4.66 -1.60
N ASN A 336 11.06 4.85 -2.61
CA ASN A 336 12.44 4.41 -2.60
C ASN A 336 13.31 5.21 -1.60
N LEU A 337 13.16 6.54 -1.56
CA LEU A 337 13.86 7.42 -0.62
C LEU A 337 13.41 7.24 0.84
N ASN A 338 12.21 6.72 1.07
CA ASN A 338 11.70 6.46 2.42
C ASN A 338 12.59 5.50 3.21
N TYR A 339 13.22 4.52 2.54
CA TYR A 339 14.20 3.64 3.18
C TYR A 339 15.42 4.44 3.70
N TYR A 340 15.97 5.31 2.87
CA TYR A 340 17.11 6.17 3.24
C TYR A 340 16.75 7.09 4.41
N ILE A 341 15.54 7.66 4.38
CA ILE A 341 15.04 8.46 5.49
C ILE A 341 14.99 7.62 6.77
N LEU A 342 14.44 6.41 6.73
CA LEU A 342 14.34 5.56 7.93
C LEU A 342 15.69 5.07 8.47
N MET A 343 16.65 4.81 7.60
CA MET A 343 17.98 4.36 8.01
C MET A 343 18.79 5.51 8.60
N PHE A 344 18.56 6.75 8.15
CA PHE A 344 19.36 7.90 8.54
C PHE A 344 18.68 8.89 9.49
N ASP A 345 17.36 8.84 9.72
CA ASP A 345 16.61 9.83 10.54
C ASP A 345 17.07 9.96 12.00
N ARG A 346 17.91 9.04 12.48
CA ARG A 346 18.55 9.06 13.82
C ARG A 346 20.05 9.36 13.81
N GLY A 347 20.64 9.58 12.64
CA GLY A 347 22.08 9.72 12.44
C GLY A 347 22.50 11.04 11.78
N GLN A 348 23.80 11.29 11.74
CA GLN A 348 24.38 12.54 11.21
C GLN A 348 24.09 12.78 9.72
N ALA A 349 23.85 11.73 8.94
CA ALA A 349 23.55 11.83 7.51
C ALA A 349 22.19 12.48 7.21
N TYR A 350 21.28 12.55 8.19
CA TYR A 350 19.93 13.06 7.97
C TYR A 350 19.90 14.52 7.53
N GLY A 351 20.76 15.37 8.11
CA GLY A 351 20.73 16.82 7.82
C GLY A 351 20.99 17.13 6.34
N VAL A 352 21.99 16.49 5.74
CA VAL A 352 22.33 16.70 4.31
C VAL A 352 21.32 16.02 3.38
N LEU A 353 20.79 14.85 3.76
CA LEU A 353 19.70 14.18 3.05
C LEU A 353 18.46 15.09 3.02
N GLN A 354 18.07 15.63 4.17
CA GLN A 354 16.93 16.53 4.32
C GLN A 354 17.12 17.78 3.46
N ALA A 355 18.30 18.41 3.46
CA ALA A 355 18.59 19.57 2.64
C ALA A 355 18.41 19.28 1.13
N TYR A 356 18.95 18.16 0.65
CA TYR A 356 18.80 17.75 -0.75
C TYR A 356 17.33 17.52 -1.13
N LEU A 357 16.59 16.80 -0.29
CA LEU A 357 15.19 16.48 -0.55
C LEU A 357 14.29 17.71 -0.49
N THR A 358 14.58 18.66 0.40
CA THR A 358 13.96 19.99 0.42
C THR A 358 14.18 20.71 -0.91
N MET A 359 15.39 20.69 -1.45
CA MET A 359 15.69 21.28 -2.77
C MET A 359 14.91 20.60 -3.90
N GLN A 360 14.78 19.27 -3.89
CA GLN A 360 14.02 18.55 -4.92
C GLN A 360 12.52 18.85 -4.88
N VAL A 361 11.91 18.89 -3.69
CA VAL A 361 10.45 19.04 -3.54
C VAL A 361 9.96 20.49 -3.61
N SER A 362 10.81 21.46 -3.27
CA SER A 362 10.40 22.88 -3.24
C SER A 362 9.80 23.38 -4.56
N PRO A 363 10.34 23.05 -5.75
CA PRO A 363 9.71 23.41 -7.02
C PRO A 363 8.33 22.79 -7.23
N LEU A 364 8.12 21.55 -6.76
CA LEU A 364 6.82 20.88 -6.85
C LEU A 364 5.81 21.55 -5.91
N PHE A 365 6.23 21.89 -4.69
CA PHE A 365 5.42 22.62 -3.73
C PHE A 365 4.97 23.98 -4.28
N GLU A 366 5.89 24.77 -4.85
CA GLU A 366 5.58 26.07 -5.45
C GLU A 366 4.74 25.96 -6.73
N TYR A 367 4.94 24.91 -7.53
CA TYR A 367 4.06 24.60 -8.67
C TYR A 367 2.62 24.39 -8.21
N PHE A 368 2.40 23.50 -7.24
CA PHE A 368 1.06 23.23 -6.75
C PHE A 368 0.44 24.44 -6.08
N ARG A 369 1.20 25.21 -5.31
CA ARG A 369 0.74 26.48 -4.76
C ARG A 369 0.22 27.43 -5.86
N THR A 370 0.94 27.53 -6.98
CA THR A 370 0.56 28.41 -8.09
C THR A 370 -0.71 27.93 -8.78
N VAL A 371 -0.77 26.65 -9.20
CA VAL A 371 -1.92 26.12 -9.96
C VAL A 371 -3.20 25.99 -9.11
N THR A 372 -3.05 25.90 -7.79
CA THR A 372 -4.16 25.84 -6.83
C THR A 372 -4.59 27.21 -6.30
N ALA A 373 -4.04 28.30 -6.85
CA ALA A 373 -4.29 29.67 -6.39
C ALA A 373 -4.06 29.80 -4.87
N ASP A 374 -2.85 29.46 -4.44
CA ASP A 374 -2.42 29.44 -3.05
C ASP A 374 -3.24 28.45 -2.20
N TRP A 375 -3.39 27.22 -2.71
CA TRP A 375 -4.09 26.11 -2.05
C TRP A 375 -5.59 26.29 -1.82
N THR A 376 -6.20 27.33 -2.40
CA THR A 376 -7.64 27.59 -2.31
C THR A 376 -8.48 26.70 -3.23
N ARG A 377 -7.85 26.03 -4.19
CA ARG A 377 -8.49 25.14 -5.15
C ARG A 377 -7.83 23.76 -5.15
N VAL A 378 -8.56 22.77 -5.61
CA VAL A 378 -8.09 21.40 -5.78
C VAL A 378 -7.89 21.12 -7.27
N PRO A 379 -6.79 20.47 -7.68
CA PRO A 379 -6.61 20.05 -9.07
C PRO A 379 -7.76 19.15 -9.53
N THR A 380 -8.12 19.22 -10.81
CA THR A 380 -9.23 18.41 -11.33
C THR A 380 -8.81 16.96 -11.60
N GLY A 381 -7.59 16.73 -12.08
CA GLY A 381 -7.08 15.39 -12.40
C GLY A 381 -6.84 14.55 -11.16
N HIS A 382 -7.17 13.26 -11.22
CA HIS A 382 -6.97 12.30 -10.13
C HIS A 382 -5.50 12.27 -9.68
N ASN A 383 -4.59 12.03 -10.63
CA ASN A 383 -3.15 11.98 -10.38
C ASN A 383 -2.59 13.35 -9.93
N ASP A 384 -3.14 14.47 -10.42
CA ASP A 384 -2.73 15.81 -9.96
C ASP A 384 -3.10 16.06 -8.50
N GLN A 385 -4.28 15.58 -8.05
CA GLN A 385 -4.66 15.64 -6.64
C GLN A 385 -3.74 14.81 -5.76
N TYR A 386 -3.36 13.62 -6.22
CA TYR A 386 -2.37 12.78 -5.54
C TYR A 386 -1.00 13.46 -5.47
N ASN A 387 -0.55 14.06 -6.57
CA ASN A 387 0.75 14.73 -6.56
C ASN A 387 0.73 16.03 -5.75
N GLN A 388 -0.41 16.71 -5.64
CA GLN A 388 -0.62 17.82 -4.69
C GLN A 388 -0.42 17.33 -3.24
N ILE A 389 -0.99 16.17 -2.90
CA ILE A 389 -0.81 15.55 -1.58
C ILE A 389 0.68 15.24 -1.34
N ASN A 390 1.37 14.64 -2.32
CA ASN A 390 2.80 14.37 -2.24
C ASN A 390 3.63 15.64 -2.04
N ALA A 391 3.34 16.68 -2.82
CA ALA A 391 4.05 17.95 -2.75
C ALA A 391 4.01 18.56 -1.35
N ILE A 392 2.84 18.64 -0.72
CA ILE A 392 2.69 19.20 0.64
C ILE A 392 3.25 18.22 1.67
N SER A 393 2.87 16.94 1.62
CA SER A 393 3.27 15.94 2.60
C SER A 393 4.79 15.82 2.69
N PHE A 394 5.44 15.71 1.53
CA PHE A 394 6.89 15.55 1.46
C PHE A 394 7.61 16.87 1.78
N ALA A 395 7.12 18.03 1.31
CA ALA A 395 7.69 19.33 1.67
C ALA A 395 7.66 19.58 3.19
N CYS A 396 6.52 19.33 3.84
CA CYS A 396 6.37 19.47 5.28
C CYS A 396 7.28 18.50 6.04
N ARG A 397 7.32 17.22 5.61
CA ARG A 397 8.20 16.20 6.21
C ARG A 397 9.68 16.58 6.10
N MET A 398 10.09 17.18 4.98
CA MET A 398 11.47 17.63 4.77
C MET A 398 11.78 18.97 5.42
N GLY A 399 10.82 19.65 6.03
CA GLY A 399 11.05 20.88 6.79
C GLY A 399 11.01 22.15 5.95
N VAL A 400 10.28 22.17 4.83
CA VAL A 400 9.98 23.42 4.10
C VAL A 400 9.18 24.34 5.02
N GLU A 401 9.79 25.45 5.44
CA GLU A 401 9.23 26.35 6.45
C GLU A 401 7.84 26.87 6.09
N ARG A 402 7.63 27.23 4.82
CA ARG A 402 6.33 27.69 4.33
C ARG A 402 5.23 26.63 4.47
N CYS A 403 5.57 25.35 4.30
CA CYS A 403 4.63 24.24 4.48
C CYS A 403 4.27 24.08 5.97
N ARG A 404 5.25 24.23 6.86
CA ARG A 404 5.04 24.17 8.32
C ARG A 404 4.11 25.28 8.80
N VAL A 405 4.33 26.52 8.34
CA VAL A 405 3.46 27.68 8.66
C VAL A 405 2.05 27.43 8.13
N LEU A 406 1.92 27.09 6.85
CA LEU A 406 0.63 26.81 6.20
C LEU A 406 -0.21 25.77 6.94
N THR A 407 0.38 24.62 7.27
CA THR A 407 -0.33 23.54 7.96
C THR A 407 -0.70 23.92 9.40
N SER A 408 0.16 24.67 10.10
CA SER A 408 -0.14 25.16 11.45
C SER A 408 -1.28 26.18 11.45
N ASP A 409 -1.31 27.09 10.46
CA ASP A 409 -2.31 28.14 10.37
C ASP A 409 -3.70 27.57 10.06
N TRP A 410 -3.82 26.65 9.08
CA TRP A 410 -5.09 25.98 8.81
C TRP A 410 -5.63 25.18 9.99
N PHE A 411 -4.73 24.51 10.72
CA PHE A 411 -5.14 23.78 11.92
C PHE A 411 -5.59 24.73 13.04
N ARG A 412 -4.92 25.88 13.20
CA ARG A 412 -5.33 26.92 14.14
C ARG A 412 -6.69 27.51 13.76
N GLU A 413 -6.94 27.77 12.49
CA GLU A 413 -8.27 28.22 12.00
C GLU A 413 -9.35 27.19 12.34
N TRP A 414 -9.07 25.90 12.18
CA TRP A 414 -9.99 24.85 12.59
C TRP A 414 -10.21 24.83 14.11
N MET A 415 -9.15 24.99 14.92
CA MET A 415 -9.28 25.07 16.37
C MET A 415 -10.14 26.26 16.82
N LEU A 416 -10.09 27.39 16.10
CA LEU A 416 -10.92 28.57 16.37
C LEU A 416 -12.40 28.35 15.98
N ASN A 417 -12.67 27.49 15.02
CA ASN A 417 -14.03 27.13 14.61
C ASN A 417 -14.18 25.60 14.44
N PRO A 418 -14.32 24.84 15.55
CA PRO A 418 -14.30 23.38 15.53
C PRO A 418 -15.39 22.74 14.65
N ASP A 419 -16.54 23.40 14.53
CA ASP A 419 -17.69 22.96 13.75
C ASP A 419 -17.50 23.15 12.24
N HIS A 420 -16.53 23.98 11.83
CA HIS A 420 -16.23 24.25 10.43
C HIS A 420 -14.75 24.05 10.13
N ASN A 421 -14.40 22.84 9.71
CA ASN A 421 -13.04 22.50 9.32
C ASN A 421 -12.71 23.03 7.92
N PRO A 422 -11.81 24.03 7.78
CA PRO A 422 -11.46 24.61 6.48
C PRO A 422 -10.55 23.71 5.64
N ILE A 423 -10.01 22.63 6.22
CA ILE A 423 -9.00 21.79 5.58
C ILE A 423 -9.66 20.83 4.61
N HIS A 424 -9.31 20.95 3.34
CA HIS A 424 -9.79 20.04 2.30
C HIS A 424 -9.45 18.58 2.64
N PRO A 425 -10.36 17.61 2.44
CA PRO A 425 -10.17 16.19 2.76
C PRO A 425 -8.85 15.55 2.33
N ASN A 426 -8.33 15.93 1.16
CA ASN A 426 -7.03 15.47 0.63
C ASN A 426 -5.86 15.86 1.52
N LEU A 427 -5.94 17.01 2.18
CA LEU A 427 -4.83 17.61 2.92
C LEU A 427 -4.89 17.31 4.41
N LYS A 428 -6.06 16.90 4.94
CA LYS A 428 -6.29 16.64 6.36
C LYS A 428 -5.19 15.79 7.03
N THR A 429 -4.82 14.65 6.44
CA THR A 429 -3.78 13.77 7.02
C THR A 429 -2.47 14.52 7.23
N THR A 430 -2.03 15.26 6.20
CA THR A 430 -0.79 16.05 6.24
C THR A 430 -0.90 17.22 7.21
N VAL A 431 -2.01 17.97 7.16
CA VAL A 431 -2.21 19.16 7.99
C VAL A 431 -2.29 18.77 9.47
N TYR A 432 -3.11 17.78 9.83
CA TYR A 432 -3.26 17.33 11.21
C TYR A 432 -1.92 16.83 11.76
N CYS A 433 -1.22 15.97 11.02
CA CYS A 433 0.05 15.40 11.47
C CYS A 433 1.12 16.50 11.68
N ASN A 434 1.28 17.41 10.73
CA ASN A 434 2.31 18.44 10.81
C ASN A 434 2.00 19.52 11.85
N ALA A 435 0.73 19.91 12.00
CA ALA A 435 0.31 20.84 13.03
C ALA A 435 0.53 20.25 14.44
N ILE A 436 0.13 18.99 14.68
CA ILE A 436 0.38 18.29 15.95
C ILE A 436 1.88 18.07 16.21
N ALA A 437 2.67 17.85 15.16
CA ALA A 437 4.13 17.71 15.27
C ALA A 437 4.83 19.04 15.60
N ALA A 438 4.25 20.17 15.17
CA ALA A 438 4.77 21.52 15.44
C ALA A 438 4.24 22.11 16.76
N GLY A 439 3.05 21.69 17.19
CA GLY A 439 2.37 22.14 18.40
C GLY A 439 2.73 21.34 19.66
N GLY A 440 1.84 21.41 20.64
CA GLY A 440 1.99 20.77 21.95
C GLY A 440 0.69 20.11 22.42
N VAL A 441 0.35 20.35 23.68
CA VAL A 441 -0.81 19.71 24.33
C VAL A 441 -2.13 20.23 23.77
N GLU A 442 -2.21 21.52 23.44
CA GLU A 442 -3.43 22.15 22.94
C GLU A 442 -3.89 21.52 21.62
N GLU A 443 -3.00 21.41 20.64
CA GLU A 443 -3.28 20.79 19.34
C GLU A 443 -3.61 19.31 19.49
N TRP A 444 -2.90 18.60 20.38
CA TRP A 444 -3.11 17.17 20.61
C TRP A 444 -4.46 16.89 21.28
N ASP A 445 -4.80 17.61 22.35
CA ASP A 445 -6.06 17.42 23.09
C ASP A 445 -7.27 17.87 22.25
N PHE A 446 -7.10 18.89 21.41
CA PHE A 446 -8.11 19.26 20.40
C PHE A 446 -8.34 18.11 19.41
N ALA A 447 -7.27 17.60 18.77
CA ALA A 447 -7.38 16.48 17.83
C ALA A 447 -7.96 15.21 18.50
N TRP A 448 -7.62 14.94 19.75
CA TRP A 448 -8.18 13.84 20.53
C TRP A 448 -9.68 14.00 20.77
N THR A 449 -10.13 15.24 21.05
CA THR A 449 -11.55 15.56 21.19
C THR A 449 -12.29 15.36 19.87
N MET A 450 -11.72 15.84 18.77
CA MET A 450 -12.27 15.62 17.43
C MET A 450 -12.34 14.14 17.07
N PHE A 451 -11.32 13.35 17.44
CA PHE A 451 -11.29 11.91 17.23
C PHE A 451 -12.44 11.19 17.94
N LYS A 452 -12.68 11.52 19.22
CA LYS A 452 -13.79 10.95 20.00
C LYS A 452 -15.16 11.33 19.43
N ASN A 453 -15.29 12.53 18.86
CA ASN A 453 -16.54 13.03 18.29
C ASN A 453 -16.77 12.56 16.85
N ALA A 454 -15.75 12.01 16.17
CA ALA A 454 -15.83 11.61 14.78
C ALA A 454 -16.85 10.48 14.57
N THR A 455 -17.83 10.71 13.69
CA THR A 455 -18.85 9.72 13.32
C THR A 455 -18.50 8.95 12.06
N VAL A 456 -17.60 9.51 11.25
CA VAL A 456 -17.10 8.96 9.99
C VAL A 456 -15.77 8.26 10.22
N ALA A 457 -15.68 6.99 9.80
CA ALA A 457 -14.51 6.14 10.08
C ALA A 457 -13.22 6.66 9.44
N THR A 458 -13.30 7.27 8.25
CA THR A 458 -12.13 7.85 7.55
C THR A 458 -11.56 9.05 8.31
N GLU A 459 -12.39 9.90 8.90
CA GLU A 459 -11.93 11.02 9.75
C GLU A 459 -11.25 10.52 11.03
N ALA A 460 -11.88 9.55 11.70
CA ALA A 460 -11.33 8.94 12.89
C ALA A 460 -9.94 8.33 12.61
N ALA A 461 -9.78 7.64 11.48
CA ALA A 461 -8.49 7.09 11.07
C ALA A 461 -7.41 8.17 10.83
N LYS A 462 -7.77 9.29 10.16
CA LYS A 462 -6.85 10.42 9.92
C LYS A 462 -6.37 11.04 11.23
N LEU A 463 -7.29 11.32 12.16
CA LEU A 463 -6.96 11.89 13.47
C LEU A 463 -6.13 10.93 14.31
N ARG A 464 -6.49 9.64 14.34
CA ARG A 464 -5.75 8.59 15.06
C ARG A 464 -4.31 8.47 14.58
N SER A 465 -4.08 8.56 13.27
CA SER A 465 -2.74 8.62 12.70
C SER A 465 -2.03 9.92 13.09
N ALA A 466 -2.66 11.08 12.93
CA ALA A 466 -2.06 12.39 13.21
C ALA A 466 -1.63 12.60 14.67
N LEU A 467 -2.39 12.06 15.63
CA LEU A 467 -2.05 12.10 17.06
C LEU A 467 -0.69 11.44 17.37
N SER A 468 -0.23 10.52 16.53
CA SER A 468 1.09 9.89 16.66
C SER A 468 2.25 10.78 16.20
N CYS A 469 1.97 11.90 15.52
CA CYS A 469 3.00 12.78 14.97
C CYS A 469 3.58 13.76 15.98
N THR A 470 3.00 13.87 17.19
CA THR A 470 3.55 14.75 18.24
C THR A 470 5.00 14.39 18.56
N LYS A 471 5.83 15.41 18.80
CA LYS A 471 7.23 15.23 19.20
C LYS A 471 7.42 15.17 20.71
N VAL A 472 6.33 15.23 21.48
CA VAL A 472 6.34 15.26 22.95
C VAL A 472 6.28 13.82 23.50
N PRO A 473 7.35 13.30 24.14
CA PRO A 473 7.43 11.88 24.52
C PRO A 473 6.32 11.41 25.48
N TRP A 474 5.91 12.24 26.44
CA TRP A 474 4.88 11.85 27.41
C TRP A 474 3.49 11.74 26.77
N LEU A 475 3.19 12.52 25.72
CA LEU A 475 1.95 12.39 24.95
C LEU A 475 1.93 11.06 24.18
N LEU A 476 3.06 10.66 23.60
CA LEU A 476 3.19 9.37 22.91
C LEU A 476 3.03 8.19 23.88
N ASN A 477 3.64 8.23 25.06
CA ASN A 477 3.46 7.19 26.10
C ASN A 477 2.00 7.10 26.56
N ARG A 478 1.36 8.24 26.84
CA ARG A 478 -0.08 8.29 27.16
C ARG A 478 -0.91 7.67 26.03
N TYR A 479 -0.54 7.93 24.78
CA TYR A 479 -1.25 7.41 23.62
C TYR A 479 -1.05 5.90 23.42
N LEU A 480 0.13 5.36 23.72
CA LEU A 480 0.37 3.92 23.77
C LEU A 480 -0.50 3.23 24.83
N ASP A 481 -0.64 3.82 26.02
CA ASP A 481 -1.55 3.26 27.02
C ASP A 481 -3.01 3.27 26.54
N TYR A 482 -3.43 4.31 25.79
CA TYR A 482 -4.77 4.36 25.20
C TYR A 482 -5.00 3.29 24.14
N SER A 483 -3.95 2.81 23.43
CA SER A 483 -4.13 1.78 22.41
C SER A 483 -4.54 0.42 22.97
N LEU A 484 -4.23 0.16 24.24
CA LEU A 484 -4.65 -1.05 24.96
C LEU A 484 -5.92 -0.86 25.81
N ASP A 485 -6.60 0.28 25.70
CA ASP A 485 -7.89 0.54 26.34
C ASP A 485 -9.02 0.52 25.29
N PRO A 486 -9.84 -0.55 25.25
CA PRO A 486 -10.95 -0.68 24.30
C PRO A 486 -11.99 0.44 24.37
N ALA A 487 -12.09 1.16 25.49
CA ALA A 487 -12.99 2.30 25.63
C ALA A 487 -12.45 3.57 24.95
N LYS A 488 -11.15 3.61 24.65
CA LYS A 488 -10.48 4.75 23.99
C LYS A 488 -10.13 4.44 22.54
N ILE A 489 -9.55 3.28 22.27
CA ILE A 489 -9.19 2.81 20.93
C ILE A 489 -9.80 1.43 20.71
N ARG A 490 -10.56 1.26 19.61
CA ARG A 490 -11.17 -0.03 19.26
C ARG A 490 -10.08 -1.10 19.13
N LYS A 491 -10.38 -2.33 19.56
CA LYS A 491 -9.42 -3.45 19.51
C LYS A 491 -8.80 -3.64 18.11
N GLN A 492 -9.60 -3.53 17.04
CA GLN A 492 -9.12 -3.64 15.65
C GLN A 492 -8.14 -2.54 15.22
N ASP A 493 -8.13 -1.39 15.90
CA ASP A 493 -7.27 -0.25 15.55
C ASP A 493 -5.97 -0.22 16.38
N CYS A 494 -5.87 -1.05 17.43
CA CYS A 494 -4.74 -1.10 18.35
C CYS A 494 -3.39 -1.28 17.62
N THR A 495 -3.25 -2.33 16.80
CA THR A 495 -2.03 -2.61 16.04
C THR A 495 -1.60 -1.41 15.22
N SER A 496 -2.52 -0.83 14.44
CA SER A 496 -2.19 0.31 13.58
C SER A 496 -1.81 1.56 14.37
N THR A 497 -2.44 1.82 15.52
CA THR A 497 -2.08 2.94 16.40
C THR A 497 -0.65 2.80 16.94
N ILE A 498 -0.28 1.61 17.44
CA ILE A 498 1.09 1.35 17.91
C ILE A 498 2.09 1.49 16.76
N SER A 499 1.77 0.95 15.58
CA SER A 499 2.62 1.09 14.40
C SER A 499 2.77 2.54 13.93
N TYR A 500 1.75 3.40 14.07
CA TYR A 500 1.87 4.83 13.78
C TYR A 500 2.81 5.53 14.77
N ILE A 501 2.70 5.22 16.07
CA ILE A 501 3.60 5.75 17.11
C ILE A 501 5.04 5.27 16.86
N ALA A 502 5.23 4.00 16.51
CA ALA A 502 6.54 3.48 16.13
C ALA A 502 7.08 4.09 14.82
N GLY A 503 6.18 4.59 13.96
CA GLY A 503 6.47 5.36 12.77
C GLY A 503 7.04 6.76 13.05
N ASN A 504 6.90 7.28 14.27
CA ASN A 504 7.54 8.51 14.71
C ASN A 504 8.97 8.25 15.23
N VAL A 505 9.95 9.08 14.85
CA VAL A 505 11.35 8.93 15.29
C VAL A 505 11.50 9.01 16.82
N VAL A 506 10.69 9.85 17.48
CA VAL A 506 10.61 9.96 18.95
C VAL A 506 9.83 8.79 19.55
N GLY A 507 8.79 8.32 18.84
CA GLY A 507 7.89 7.28 19.32
C GLY A 507 8.41 5.86 19.17
N MET A 508 9.33 5.61 18.23
CA MET A 508 9.91 4.29 17.99
C MET A 508 10.46 3.59 19.25
N PRO A 509 11.39 4.19 20.03
CA PRO A 509 11.90 3.52 21.23
C PRO A 509 10.79 3.29 22.27
N LEU A 510 9.85 4.23 22.40
CA LEU A 510 8.73 4.13 23.34
C LEU A 510 7.80 2.96 22.98
N ALA A 511 7.45 2.83 21.70
CA ALA A 511 6.60 1.74 21.21
C ALA A 511 7.30 0.39 21.35
N TRP A 512 8.60 0.31 21.08
CA TRP A 512 9.37 -0.92 21.25
C TRP A 512 9.41 -1.37 22.71
N ASP A 513 9.72 -0.47 23.65
CA ASP A 513 9.72 -0.76 25.08
C ASP A 513 8.33 -1.14 25.59
N PHE A 514 7.29 -0.44 25.11
CA PHE A 514 5.89 -0.73 25.43
C PHE A 514 5.49 -2.15 25.03
N ILE A 515 5.85 -2.58 23.82
CA ILE A 515 5.57 -3.93 23.33
C ILE A 515 6.33 -4.99 24.13
N ARG A 516 7.63 -4.81 24.36
CA ARG A 516 8.42 -5.77 25.14
C ARG A 516 7.89 -5.94 26.56
N ALA A 517 7.53 -4.84 27.22
CA ALA A 517 7.05 -4.86 28.59
C ALA A 517 5.65 -5.52 28.75
N ARG A 518 4.85 -5.56 27.68
CA ARG A 518 3.44 -5.99 27.74
C ARG A 518 3.11 -7.14 26.79
N TRP A 519 4.12 -7.80 26.21
CA TRP A 519 3.90 -8.81 25.17
C TRP A 519 2.93 -9.91 25.61
N SER A 520 3.15 -10.48 26.80
CA SER A 520 2.27 -11.53 27.33
C SER A 520 0.81 -11.09 27.40
N TYR A 521 0.54 -9.86 27.85
CA TYR A 521 -0.83 -9.33 27.93
C TYR A 521 -1.44 -9.09 26.53
N ILE A 522 -0.66 -8.49 25.63
CA ILE A 522 -1.12 -8.24 24.25
C ILE A 522 -1.42 -9.58 23.58
N TYR A 523 -0.54 -10.56 23.74
CA TYR A 523 -0.72 -11.88 23.18
C TYR A 523 -1.98 -12.56 23.76
N THR A 524 -2.21 -12.55 25.07
CA THR A 524 -3.38 -13.23 25.65
C THR A 524 -4.69 -12.51 25.34
N GLU A 525 -4.76 -11.19 25.53
CA GLU A 525 -6.02 -10.43 25.47
C GLU A 525 -6.43 -10.01 24.07
N TYR A 526 -5.48 -10.02 23.13
CA TYR A 526 -5.70 -9.64 21.74
C TYR A 526 -5.47 -10.80 20.76
N SER A 527 -5.06 -12.01 21.20
CA SER A 527 -4.93 -13.19 20.30
C SER A 527 -6.24 -13.67 19.69
N GLY A 528 -7.40 -13.27 20.23
CA GLY A 528 -8.70 -13.62 19.66
C GLY A 528 -9.06 -12.81 18.41
N GLY A 529 -9.46 -13.49 17.33
CA GLY A 529 -10.01 -12.86 16.13
C GLY A 529 -9.00 -11.95 15.40
N SER A 530 -9.20 -10.62 15.49
CA SER A 530 -8.75 -9.64 14.47
C SER A 530 -7.37 -8.98 14.68
N PHE A 531 -6.50 -9.46 15.57
CA PHE A 531 -5.21 -8.81 15.85
C PHE A 531 -4.07 -9.36 14.97
N SER A 532 -3.35 -8.48 14.26
CA SER A 532 -2.23 -8.90 13.40
C SER A 532 -0.88 -8.69 14.10
N PHE A 533 -0.35 -9.76 14.69
CA PHE A 533 1.00 -9.74 15.31
C PHE A 533 2.09 -9.51 14.27
N SER A 534 1.94 -10.05 13.05
CA SER A 534 2.87 -9.80 11.94
C SER A 534 2.99 -8.31 11.62
N ASN A 535 1.86 -7.60 11.45
CA ASN A 535 1.88 -6.16 11.18
C ASN A 535 2.43 -5.34 12.35
N LEU A 536 2.21 -5.79 13.59
CA LEU A 536 2.75 -5.15 14.76
C LEU A 536 4.28 -5.23 14.79
N ILE A 537 4.83 -6.45 14.66
CA ILE A 537 6.29 -6.69 14.69
C ILE A 537 6.96 -5.94 13.54
N ASN A 538 6.43 -6.06 12.32
CA ASN A 538 6.94 -5.34 11.15
C ASN A 538 6.89 -3.82 11.34
N GLY A 539 5.84 -3.29 12.00
CA GLY A 539 5.70 -1.87 12.29
C GLY A 539 6.73 -1.35 13.27
N VAL A 540 6.92 -2.03 14.41
CA VAL A 540 7.79 -1.56 15.50
C VAL A 540 9.28 -1.76 15.23
N THR A 541 9.65 -2.71 14.38
CA THR A 541 11.06 -3.05 14.08
C THR A 541 11.58 -2.42 12.78
N ARG A 542 10.72 -1.72 12.02
CA ARG A 542 11.03 -1.21 10.67
C ARG A 542 12.29 -0.33 10.57
N ARG A 543 12.68 0.36 11.65
CA ARG A 543 13.84 1.26 11.72
C ARG A 543 15.13 0.59 12.18
N PHE A 544 15.09 -0.66 12.61
CA PHE A 544 16.23 -1.28 13.27
C PHE A 544 17.37 -1.48 12.27
N SER A 545 18.55 -0.99 12.64
CA SER A 545 19.74 -0.92 11.79
C SER A 545 21.04 -0.93 12.60
N THR A 546 20.99 -1.33 13.87
CA THR A 546 22.17 -1.43 14.75
C THR A 546 22.30 -2.81 15.39
N GLU A 547 23.54 -3.21 15.69
CA GLU A 547 23.84 -4.47 16.39
C GLU A 547 23.13 -4.56 17.75
N PHE A 548 22.96 -3.42 18.42
CA PHE A 548 22.25 -3.36 19.69
C PHE A 548 20.76 -3.70 19.53
N GLU A 549 20.10 -3.17 18.51
CA GLU A 549 18.69 -3.48 18.21
C GLU A 549 18.51 -4.93 17.77
N LEU A 550 19.45 -5.48 16.99
CA LEU A 550 19.44 -6.90 16.63
C LEU A 550 19.57 -7.79 17.88
N LYS A 551 20.45 -7.44 18.82
CA LYS A 551 20.55 -8.13 20.10
C LYS A 551 19.26 -8.03 20.91
N GLN A 552 18.60 -6.88 20.91
CA GLN A 552 17.31 -6.71 21.57
C GLN A 552 16.21 -7.59 20.95
N LEU A 553 16.19 -7.78 19.64
CA LEU A 553 15.25 -8.70 18.98
C LEU A 553 15.49 -10.16 19.36
N LYS A 554 16.74 -10.60 19.36
CA LYS A 554 17.11 -11.96 19.78
C LYS A 554 16.72 -12.21 21.24
N GLN A 555 16.99 -11.26 22.12
CA GLN A 555 16.57 -11.34 23.52
C GLN A 555 15.05 -11.39 23.64
N PHE A 556 14.32 -10.54 22.92
CA PHE A 556 12.86 -10.53 22.93
C PHE A 556 12.26 -11.87 22.48
N LYS A 557 12.88 -12.53 21.50
CA LYS A 557 12.52 -13.90 21.06
C LYS A 557 12.70 -14.92 22.18
N GLU A 558 13.85 -14.89 22.85
CA GLU A 558 14.17 -15.79 23.96
C GLU A 558 13.23 -15.58 25.16
N ASP A 559 13.04 -14.32 25.57
CA ASP A 559 12.22 -13.94 26.73
C ASP A 559 10.74 -14.39 26.59
N ASN A 560 10.25 -14.49 25.34
CA ASN A 560 8.85 -14.82 25.06
C ASN A 560 8.67 -16.20 24.42
N ALA A 561 9.69 -17.05 24.44
CA ALA A 561 9.61 -18.41 23.89
C ALA A 561 8.49 -19.25 24.53
N GLY A 562 8.18 -19.02 25.81
CA GLY A 562 7.08 -19.69 26.52
C GLY A 562 5.68 -19.14 26.21
N VAL A 563 5.57 -17.88 25.78
CA VAL A 563 4.30 -17.25 25.38
C VAL A 563 4.00 -17.56 23.91
N GLY A 564 5.04 -17.52 23.07
CA GLY A 564 4.95 -17.65 21.63
C GLY A 564 4.63 -16.33 20.92
N PHE A 565 4.53 -16.41 19.59
CA PHE A 565 4.31 -15.27 18.70
C PHE A 565 3.12 -15.44 17.75
N GLY A 566 2.47 -16.60 17.75
CA GLY A 566 1.31 -16.90 16.89
C GLY A 566 1.62 -16.60 15.41
N SER A 567 0.71 -15.87 14.75
CA SER A 567 0.87 -15.39 13.36
C SER A 567 2.03 -14.40 13.16
N GLY A 568 2.69 -13.94 14.23
CA GLY A 568 3.87 -13.10 14.18
C GLY A 568 5.20 -13.85 14.16
N THR A 569 5.21 -15.19 14.26
CA THR A 569 6.43 -15.99 14.36
C THR A 569 7.37 -15.78 13.18
N LEU A 570 6.86 -15.95 11.95
CA LEU A 570 7.64 -15.69 10.73
C LEU A 570 8.08 -14.23 10.61
N ALA A 571 7.20 -13.28 10.98
CA ALA A 571 7.51 -11.86 10.94
C ALA A 571 8.66 -11.47 11.88
N LEU A 572 8.82 -12.17 13.01
CA LEU A 572 9.95 -11.96 13.91
C LEU A 572 11.28 -12.43 13.31
N GLU A 573 11.30 -13.58 12.64
CA GLU A 573 12.50 -14.06 11.92
C GLU A 573 12.89 -13.07 10.82
N GLN A 574 11.91 -12.67 10.00
CA GLN A 574 12.10 -11.68 8.93
C GLN A 574 12.58 -10.33 9.48
N ALA A 575 12.08 -9.90 10.64
CA ALA A 575 12.55 -8.67 11.28
C ALA A 575 14.03 -8.75 11.69
N MET A 576 14.50 -9.90 12.19
CA MET A 576 15.91 -10.11 12.53
C MET A 576 16.80 -10.12 11.29
N GLU A 577 16.40 -10.85 10.24
CA GLU A 577 17.12 -10.87 8.95
C GLU A 577 17.21 -9.48 8.34
N LYS A 578 16.09 -8.76 8.29
CA LYS A 578 16.03 -7.38 7.80
C LYS A 578 16.90 -6.44 8.62
N THR A 579 16.92 -6.60 9.94
CA THR A 579 17.79 -5.78 10.81
C THR A 579 19.26 -6.04 10.50
N ALA A 580 19.67 -7.30 10.32
CA ALA A 580 21.04 -7.65 9.93
C ALA A 580 21.41 -7.05 8.56
N ALA A 581 20.52 -7.13 7.58
CA ALA A 581 20.70 -6.51 6.27
C ALA A 581 20.84 -4.98 6.37
N ASN A 582 20.02 -4.33 7.20
CA ASN A 582 20.09 -2.88 7.42
C ASN A 582 21.42 -2.46 8.07
N ILE A 583 21.92 -3.21 9.06
CA ILE A 583 23.23 -2.95 9.70
C ILE A 583 24.33 -2.92 8.65
N LYS A 584 24.39 -3.97 7.82
CA LYS A 584 25.37 -4.10 6.73
C LYS A 584 25.23 -2.95 5.74
N TRP A 585 24.00 -2.63 5.32
CA TRP A 585 23.75 -1.57 4.36
C TRP A 585 24.18 -0.19 4.87
N VAL A 586 23.86 0.16 6.12
CA VAL A 586 24.27 1.43 6.74
C VAL A 586 25.80 1.53 6.81
N ALA A 587 26.47 0.47 7.26
CA ALA A 587 27.93 0.45 7.38
C ALA A 587 28.64 0.66 6.02
N GLU A 588 28.09 0.10 4.94
CA GLU A 588 28.70 0.18 3.60
C GLU A 588 28.40 1.50 2.86
N ASN A 589 27.23 2.11 3.10
CA ASN A 589 26.71 3.18 2.24
C ASN A 589 26.67 4.57 2.90
N GLN A 590 26.65 4.66 4.24
CA GLN A 590 26.41 5.93 4.93
C GLN A 590 27.37 7.05 4.49
N GLU A 591 28.67 6.78 4.42
CA GLU A 591 29.66 7.80 4.05
C GLU A 591 29.51 8.26 2.60
N GLN A 592 29.39 7.31 1.66
CA GLN A 592 29.22 7.62 0.23
C GLN A 592 27.93 8.42 -0.02
N VAL A 593 26.84 8.02 0.64
CA VAL A 593 25.54 8.70 0.54
C VAL A 593 25.62 10.12 1.12
N MET A 594 26.26 10.29 2.27
CA MET A 594 26.43 11.59 2.92
C MET A 594 27.28 12.53 2.05
N ASN A 595 28.39 12.04 1.49
CA ASN A 595 29.23 12.81 0.57
C ASN A 595 28.49 13.18 -0.71
N TRP A 596 27.69 12.27 -1.26
CA TRP A 596 26.87 12.53 -2.44
C TRP A 596 25.86 13.65 -2.17
N PHE A 597 25.07 13.58 -1.09
CA PHE A 597 24.11 14.63 -0.77
C PHE A 597 24.79 15.97 -0.47
N SER A 598 25.94 15.96 0.20
CA SER A 598 26.70 17.19 0.47
C SER A 598 27.14 17.86 -0.82
N ASN A 599 27.60 17.11 -1.81
CA ASN A 599 28.02 17.64 -3.11
C ASN A 599 26.86 18.15 -3.96
N GLU A 600 25.65 17.59 -3.84
CA GLU A 600 24.47 18.11 -4.56
C GLU A 600 23.89 19.38 -3.92
N CYS A 601 24.20 19.64 -2.64
CA CYS A 601 23.73 20.79 -1.88
C CYS A 601 24.75 21.94 -1.80
N ALA A 602 26.01 21.69 -2.18
CA ALA A 602 27.07 22.68 -2.28
C ALA A 602 26.95 23.48 -3.59
#